data_AF-A0A2T4DR93-F1
#
_entry.id   AF-A0A2T4DR93-F1
#
_cell.length_a   1.000
_cell.length_b   1.000
_cell.length_c   1.000
_cell.angle_alpha   90.00
_cell.angle_beta   90.00
_cell.angle_gamma   90.00
#
_symmetry.space_group_name_H-M   'P 1'
#
loop_
_entity.id
_entity.type
_entity.pdbx_description
1 polymer ?
#
loop_
_entity_poly.entity_id
_entity_poly.type
_entity_poly.pdbx_seq_one_letter_code
_entity_poly.pdbx_strand_id
1 'polypeptide(L)'
;MLLIKELMKEKGISGKDLSQKMDITENSLSLIVNGKRQPRYETLIQIADILQVDIRDLFKPTKTNEEATDLYAKNASGEFVRIGAINSKLID
;
A
#
# COMPACT_ATOMS: atom_id res chain seq x y z
N MET A 1 5.54 -8.27 0.94
CA MET A 1 5.11 -8.19 -0.47
C MET A 1 4.88 -6.73 -0.82
N LEU A 2 5.17 -6.29 -2.04
CA LEU A 2 4.99 -4.90 -2.45
C LEU A 2 3.59 -4.67 -3.06
N LEU A 3 3.03 -3.49 -2.85
CA LEU A 3 1.68 -3.07 -3.32
C LEU A 3 1.73 -2.11 -4.52
N ILE A 4 2.84 -2.12 -5.27
CA ILE A 4 3.09 -1.15 -6.34
C ILE A 4 1.98 -1.21 -7.41
N LYS A 5 1.52 -2.42 -7.76
CA LYS A 5 0.48 -2.61 -8.80
C LYS A 5 -0.86 -2.00 -8.38
N GLU A 6 -1.23 -2.17 -7.13
CA GLU A 6 -2.46 -1.67 -6.53
C GLU A 6 -2.42 -0.13 -6.48
N LEU A 7 -1.32 0.43 -5.99
CA LEU A 7 -1.12 1.88 -5.91
C LEU A 7 -1.12 2.52 -7.31
N MET A 8 -0.49 1.90 -8.31
CA MET A 8 -0.55 2.36 -9.69
C MET A 8 -1.99 2.46 -10.22
N LYS A 9 -2.83 1.46 -9.91
CA LYS A 9 -4.25 1.47 -10.30
C LYS A 9 -5.03 2.57 -9.58
N GLU A 10 -4.81 2.74 -8.28
CA GLU A 10 -5.45 3.80 -7.48
C GLU A 10 -5.12 5.18 -8.03
N LYS A 11 -3.86 5.41 -8.42
CA LYS A 11 -3.38 6.69 -8.97
C LYS A 11 -3.64 6.85 -10.48
N GLY A 12 -4.18 5.84 -11.16
CA GLY A 12 -4.41 5.86 -12.61
C GLY A 12 -3.12 5.95 -13.44
N ILE A 13 -1.99 5.48 -12.91
CA ILE A 13 -0.68 5.53 -13.57
C ILE A 13 -0.45 4.20 -14.29
N SER A 14 -0.19 4.27 -15.61
CA SER A 14 0.12 3.06 -16.38
C SER A 14 1.57 2.59 -16.14
N GLY A 15 1.86 1.33 -16.47
CA GLY A 15 3.23 0.81 -16.43
C GLY A 15 4.16 1.57 -17.38
N LYS A 16 3.65 2.00 -18.54
CA LYS A 16 4.39 2.82 -19.48
C LYS A 16 4.78 4.16 -18.85
N ASP A 17 3.82 4.88 -18.26
CA ASP A 17 4.08 6.19 -17.64
C ASP A 17 5.09 6.09 -16.49
N LEU A 18 4.93 5.08 -15.62
CA LEU A 18 5.85 4.87 -14.51
C LEU A 18 7.26 4.52 -15.00
N SER A 19 7.38 3.63 -16.00
CA SER A 19 8.69 3.24 -16.54
C SER A 19 9.42 4.41 -17.21
N GLN A 20 8.68 5.27 -17.91
CA GLN A 20 9.22 6.49 -18.53
C GLN A 20 9.70 7.48 -17.47
N LYS A 21 8.90 7.74 -16.43
CA LYS A 21 9.29 8.62 -15.32
C LYS A 21 10.47 8.07 -14.52
N MET A 22 10.62 6.75 -14.48
CA MET A 22 11.73 6.08 -13.81
C MET A 22 13.00 5.95 -14.65
N ASP A 23 12.93 6.26 -15.95
CA ASP A 23 13.99 6.01 -16.92
C ASP A 23 14.44 4.53 -16.95
N ILE A 24 13.47 3.61 -16.97
CA ILE A 24 13.71 2.17 -17.11
C ILE A 24 12.81 1.56 -18.19
N THR A 25 13.15 0.36 -18.64
CA THR A 25 12.30 -0.35 -19.59
C THR A 25 11.00 -0.83 -18.93
N GLU A 26 9.90 -0.83 -19.69
CA GLU A 26 8.62 -1.42 -19.26
C GLU A 26 8.77 -2.86 -18.78
N ASN A 27 9.66 -3.64 -19.41
CA ASN A 27 9.96 -5.00 -19.00
C ASN A 27 10.64 -5.04 -17.61
N SER A 28 11.62 -4.17 -17.35
CA SER A 28 12.26 -4.07 -16.03
C SER A 28 11.25 -3.70 -14.95
N LEU A 29 10.39 -2.71 -15.22
CA LEU A 29 9.31 -2.35 -14.30
C LEU A 29 8.35 -3.52 -14.07
N SER A 30 7.95 -4.23 -15.13
CA SER A 30 7.04 -5.38 -15.04
C SER A 30 7.61 -6.49 -14.14
N LEU A 31 8.92 -6.77 -14.19
CA LEU A 31 9.55 -7.72 -13.28
C LEU A 31 9.47 -7.27 -11.81
N ILE A 32 9.63 -5.97 -11.55
CA ILE A 32 9.53 -5.39 -10.19
C ILE A 32 8.08 -5.47 -9.69
N VAL A 33 7.12 -4.97 -10.49
CA VAL A 33 5.70 -4.89 -10.13
C VAL A 33 5.10 -6.28 -9.89
N ASN A 34 5.55 -7.30 -10.64
CA ASN A 34 5.10 -8.68 -10.46
C ASN A 34 5.93 -9.47 -9.43
N GLY A 35 6.83 -8.82 -8.68
CA GLY A 35 7.64 -9.46 -7.63
C GLY A 35 8.69 -10.46 -8.14
N LYS A 36 8.96 -10.49 -9.45
CA LYS A 36 9.97 -11.35 -10.08
C LYS A 36 11.39 -10.80 -9.93
N ARG A 37 11.52 -9.52 -9.61
CA ARG A 37 12.79 -8.84 -9.32
C ARG A 37 12.63 -7.98 -8.08
N GLN A 38 13.56 -8.11 -7.14
CA GLN A 38 13.60 -7.25 -5.97
C GLN A 38 14.13 -5.86 -6.37
N PRO A 39 13.38 -4.77 -6.14
CA PRO A 39 13.87 -3.43 -6.38
C PRO A 39 14.94 -3.06 -5.35
N ARG A 40 15.87 -2.18 -5.75
CA ARG A 40 16.81 -1.56 -4.80
C ARG A 40 16.10 -0.48 -3.98
N TYR A 41 16.74 -0.05 -2.90
CA TYR A 41 16.20 0.99 -2.02
C TYR A 41 15.90 2.30 -2.78
N GLU A 42 16.81 2.72 -3.67
CA GLU A 42 16.64 3.94 -4.47
C GLU A 42 15.45 3.82 -5.42
N THR A 43 15.22 2.62 -5.97
CA THR A 43 14.06 2.33 -6.82
C THR A 43 12.76 2.43 -6.04
N LEU A 44 12.74 2.00 -4.78
CA LEU A 44 11.56 2.13 -3.92
C LEU A 44 11.24 3.60 -3.61
N ILE A 45 12.27 4.42 -3.30
CA ILE A 45 12.10 5.86 -3.10
C ILE A 45 11.49 6.50 -4.36
N GLN A 46 12.08 6.23 -5.52
CA GLN A 46 11.62 6.82 -6.78
C GLN A 46 10.17 6.43 -7.11
N ILE A 47 9.78 5.17 -6.83
CA ILE A 47 8.39 4.73 -7.00
C ILE A 47 7.46 5.49 -6.04
N ALA A 48 7.82 5.61 -4.76
CA ALA A 48 7.02 6.32 -3.77
C ALA A 48 6.82 7.79 -4.17
N ASP A 49 7.89 8.46 -4.61
CA ASP A 49 7.87 9.85 -5.07
C ASP A 49 6.97 10.04 -6.31
N ILE A 50 7.08 9.15 -7.31
CA ILE A 50 6.25 9.24 -8.52
C ILE A 50 4.78 8.97 -8.21
N LEU A 51 4.49 8.03 -7.31
CA LEU A 51 3.13 7.67 -6.89
C LEU A 51 2.57 8.62 -5.82
N GLN A 52 3.38 9.54 -5.28
CA GLN A 52 3.00 10.49 -4.24
C GLN A 52 2.41 9.81 -3.00
N VAL A 53 3.13 8.80 -2.50
CA VAL A 53 2.76 8.01 -1.30
C VAL A 53 3.94 7.94 -0.34
N ASP A 54 3.69 7.55 0.90
CA ASP A 54 4.78 7.24 1.82
C ASP A 54 5.45 5.93 1.38
N ILE A 55 6.77 5.81 1.53
CA ILE A 55 7.50 4.58 1.17
C ILE A 55 6.97 3.35 1.94
N ARG A 56 6.42 3.53 3.15
CA ARG A 56 5.78 2.48 3.94
C ARG A 56 4.54 1.90 3.24
N ASP A 57 3.82 2.73 2.49
CA ASP A 57 2.60 2.31 1.77
C ASP A 57 2.91 1.32 0.64
N LEU A 58 4.17 1.29 0.16
CA LEU A 58 4.60 0.30 -0.83
C LEU A 58 4.60 -1.12 -0.25
N PHE A 59 4.58 -1.30 1.06
CA PHE A 59 4.70 -2.61 1.70
C PHE A 59 3.38 -3.10 2.26
N LYS A 60 3.02 -4.33 1.90
CA LYS A 60 2.01 -5.07 2.64
C LYS A 60 2.57 -5.38 4.04
N PRO A 61 1.85 -5.04 5.13
CA PRO A 61 2.22 -5.45 6.48
C PRO A 61 2.45 -6.96 6.53
N THR A 62 3.56 -7.37 7.15
CA THR A 62 3.90 -8.79 7.33
C THR A 62 3.14 -9.43 8.49
N LYS A 63 2.56 -8.61 9.36
CA LYS A 63 1.67 -9.02 10.43
C LYS A 63 0.27 -8.54 10.09
N THR A 64 -0.65 -9.48 9.95
CA THR A 64 -2.08 -9.21 10.10
C THR A 64 -2.31 -8.81 11.55
N ASN A 65 -3.05 -7.74 11.77
CA ASN A 65 -3.51 -7.40 13.11
C ASN A 65 -4.69 -8.34 13.43
N GLU A 66 -4.43 -9.64 13.49
CA GLU A 66 -5.44 -10.67 13.81
C GLU A 66 -5.99 -10.48 15.22
N GLU A 67 -5.21 -9.78 16.04
CA GLU A 67 -5.54 -9.31 17.37
C GLU A 67 -6.17 -7.90 17.34
N ALA A 68 -6.73 -7.45 16.21
CA ALA A 68 -7.43 -6.16 16.15
C ALA A 68 -8.93 -6.36 16.23
N THR A 69 -9.54 -5.80 17.27
CA THR A 69 -11.00 -5.70 17.39
C THR A 69 -11.45 -4.35 16.87
N ASP A 70 -12.33 -4.34 15.87
CA ASP A 70 -12.91 -3.11 15.34
C ASP A 70 -13.75 -2.39 16.41
N LEU A 71 -13.57 -1.07 16.50
CA LEU A 71 -14.32 -0.19 17.38
C LEU A 71 -15.42 0.50 16.60
N TYR A 72 -16.63 0.49 17.17
CA TYR A 72 -17.80 1.18 16.61
C TYR A 72 -18.35 2.20 17.60
N ALA A 73 -18.74 3.36 17.09
CA ALA A 73 -19.51 4.35 17.84
C ALA A 73 -20.92 4.47 17.25
N LYS A 74 -21.92 4.60 18.10
CA LYS A 74 -23.28 4.90 17.68
C LYS A 74 -23.41 6.40 17.42
N ASN A 75 -23.76 6.77 16.20
CA ASN A 75 -23.97 8.18 15.84
C ASN A 75 -25.38 8.66 16.30
N ALA A 76 -25.69 9.94 16.04
CA ALA A 76 -26.96 10.56 16.42
C ALA A 76 -28.19 9.94 15.72
N SER A 77 -28.03 9.30 14.56
CA SER A 77 -29.11 8.57 13.87
C SER A 77 -29.29 7.14 14.41
N GLY A 78 -28.45 6.71 15.34
CA GLY A 78 -28.51 5.39 15.96
C GLY A 78 -27.76 4.30 15.18
N GLU A 79 -27.00 4.68 14.16
CA GLU A 79 -26.21 3.78 13.34
C GLU A 79 -24.81 3.58 13.95
N PHE A 80 -24.28 2.35 13.87
CA PHE A 80 -22.91 2.04 14.31
C PHE A 80 -21.92 2.35 13.20
N VAL A 81 -21.01 3.30 13.45
CA VAL A 81 -19.96 3.71 12.53
C VAL A 81 -18.62 3.19 13.05
N ARG A 82 -17.82 2.56 12.19
CA ARG A 82 -16.47 2.11 12.54
C ARG A 82 -15.58 3.32 12.79
N ILE A 83 -15.01 3.43 13.99
CA ILE A 83 -14.17 4.56 14.41
C ILE A 83 -12.69 4.20 14.57
N GLY A 84 -12.35 2.91 14.55
CA GLY A 84 -10.97 2.45 14.70
C GLY A 84 -10.88 0.96 14.96
N ALA A 85 -9.73 0.54 15.50
CA ALA A 85 -9.54 -0.80 16.03
C ALA A 85 -8.58 -0.74 17.24
N ILE A 86 -8.75 -1.64 18.20
CA ILE A 86 -7.87 -1.80 19.36
C ILE A 86 -7.22 -3.19 19.35
N ASN A 87 -6.06 -3.32 19.99
CA ASN A 87 -5.47 -4.63 20.24
C ASN A 87 -6.34 -5.41 21.24
N SER A 88 -6.85 -6.57 20.84
CA SER A 88 -7.73 -7.45 21.60
C SER A 88 -7.08 -7.91 22.92
N LYS A 89 -5.76 -8.09 22.96
CA LYS A 89 -5.03 -8.43 24.20
C LYS A 89 -5.04 -7.35 25.28
N LEU A 90 -5.49 -6.12 24.96
CA LEU A 90 -5.63 -5.04 25.95
C LEU A 90 -7.01 -5.02 26.62
N ILE A 91 -7.96 -5.80 26.09
CA ILE A 91 -9.36 -5.83 26.56
C ILE A 91 -9.82 -7.23 27.00
N ASP A 92 -8.99 -8.26 26.81
CA ASP A 92 -9.11 -9.61 27.39
C ASP A 92 -8.39 -9.69 28.75
#